data_AF-A0A834IBV8-F1
#
_entry.id   AF-A0A834IBV8-F1
#
_cell.length_a   1.000
_cell.length_b   1.000
_cell.length_c   1.000
_cell.angle_alpha   90.00
_cell.angle_beta   90.00
_cell.angle_gamma   90.00
#
_symmetry.space_group_name_H-M   'P 1'
#
loop_
_entity.id
_entity.type
_entity.pdbx_description
1 polymer ?
#
loop_
_entity_poly.entity_id
_entity_poly.type
_entity_poly.pdbx_seq_one_letter_code
_entity_poly.pdbx_strand_id
1 'polypeptide(L)'
;EVFMYKLEKSVFGTFLKELNTVEAQENFVKENKLAILNWQLKRYNKHDLDVIEDRNNIMENYQELITKAVNCSSPIDFAWLEENIKSLYLNSCFVKTVDDTLRKYRYLQVLTLCGNFIEDINGSMLPRNLKFLELFDNMISNVSNLVRKLPKGLLHLGLGRNRLTDGMIYLHFLLYSNELIIEQHS
;
A
#
# COMPACT_ATOMS: atom_id res chain seq x y z
N GLU A 1 -11.86 3.89 5.48
CA GLU A 1 -12.66 2.71 5.89
C GLU A 1 -12.30 1.44 5.11
N VAL A 2 -12.35 1.42 3.77
CA VAL A 2 -12.09 0.21 2.96
C VAL A 2 -10.70 -0.40 3.18
N PHE A 3 -9.65 0.43 3.26
CA PHE A 3 -8.29 -0.05 3.52
C PHE A 3 -8.19 -0.78 4.87
N MET A 4 -8.65 -0.15 5.96
CA MET A 4 -8.64 -0.77 7.28
C MET A 4 -9.45 -2.06 7.31
N TYR A 5 -10.60 -2.09 6.63
CA TYR A 5 -11.39 -3.31 6.50
C TYR A 5 -10.62 -4.45 5.82
N LYS A 6 -9.98 -4.20 4.66
CA LYS A 6 -9.16 -5.21 3.97
C LYS A 6 -7.98 -5.63 4.84
N LEU A 7 -7.31 -4.67 5.48
CA LEU A 7 -6.17 -4.91 6.35
C LEU A 7 -6.53 -5.80 7.54
N GLU A 8 -7.64 -5.51 8.21
CA GLU A 8 -8.14 -6.32 9.32
C GLU A 8 -8.52 -7.75 8.93
N LYS A 9 -8.81 -7.99 7.65
CA LYS A 9 -9.12 -9.33 7.10
C LYS A 9 -7.89 -10.04 6.52
N SER A 10 -6.76 -9.34 6.37
CA SER A 10 -5.49 -9.91 5.93
C SER A 10 -4.90 -10.83 7.00
N VAL A 11 -3.94 -11.67 6.64
CA VAL A 11 -3.25 -12.55 7.59
C VAL A 11 -2.52 -11.73 8.66
N PHE A 12 -1.94 -10.58 8.29
CA PHE A 12 -1.32 -9.69 9.26
C PHE A 12 -2.34 -9.09 10.25
N GLY A 13 -3.50 -8.66 9.75
CA GLY A 13 -4.60 -8.15 10.60
C GLY A 13 -5.12 -9.20 11.57
N THR A 14 -5.32 -10.43 11.09
CA THR A 14 -5.67 -11.58 11.94
C THR A 14 -4.59 -11.88 12.96
N PHE A 15 -3.31 -11.86 12.57
CA PHE A 15 -2.18 -12.03 13.49
C PHE A 15 -2.21 -10.99 14.62
N LEU A 16 -2.44 -9.70 14.31
CA LEU A 16 -2.57 -8.67 15.33
C LEU A 16 -3.74 -8.93 16.29
N LYS A 17 -4.91 -9.30 15.74
CA LYS A 17 -6.16 -9.47 16.50
C LYS A 17 -6.28 -10.77 17.26
N GLU A 18 -5.55 -11.82 16.90
CA GLU A 18 -5.71 -13.14 17.51
C GLU A 18 -4.45 -13.57 18.25
N LEU A 19 -3.28 -13.28 17.71
CA LEU A 19 -2.00 -13.73 18.25
C LEU A 19 -1.25 -12.61 18.99
N ASN A 20 -1.62 -11.34 18.82
CA ASN A 20 -0.96 -10.21 19.49
C ASN A 20 -1.88 -9.39 20.41
N THR A 21 -2.96 -10.00 20.93
CA THR A 21 -3.96 -9.38 21.80
C THR A 21 -3.49 -9.04 23.21
N VAL A 22 -2.43 -9.69 23.67
CA VAL A 22 -1.82 -9.46 24.98
C VAL A 22 -0.32 -9.36 24.74
N GLU A 23 0.30 -8.26 25.15
CA GLU A 23 1.71 -7.93 24.97
C GLU A 23 2.66 -8.86 25.77
N ALA A 24 2.46 -10.17 25.73
CA ALA A 24 3.44 -11.14 26.22
C ALA A 24 4.58 -11.21 25.19
N GLN A 25 5.53 -10.27 25.32
CA GLN A 25 6.76 -10.18 24.52
C GLN A 25 7.82 -11.19 24.97
N GLU A 26 7.48 -12.18 25.79
CA GLU A 26 8.41 -13.26 26.16
C GLU A 26 8.82 -14.07 24.92
N ASN A 27 10.13 -14.29 24.74
CA ASN A 27 10.68 -14.92 23.53
C ASN A 27 10.07 -16.30 23.24
N PHE A 28 9.76 -17.08 24.27
CA PHE A 28 9.07 -18.37 24.14
C PHE A 28 7.67 -18.22 23.51
N VAL A 29 6.96 -17.15 23.85
CA VAL A 29 5.63 -16.84 23.31
C VAL A 29 5.73 -16.36 21.86
N LYS A 30 6.82 -15.68 21.45
CA LYS A 30 7.08 -15.24 20.07
C LYS A 30 7.35 -16.39 19.10
N GLU A 31 8.24 -17.32 19.46
CA GLU A 31 8.55 -18.50 18.62
C GLU A 31 7.33 -19.38 18.40
N ASN A 32 6.49 -19.53 19.43
CA ASN A 32 5.22 -20.28 19.34
C ASN A 32 4.21 -19.60 18.39
N LYS A 33 4.11 -18.27 18.36
CA LYS A 33 3.18 -17.54 17.46
C LYS A 33 3.48 -17.82 15.99
N LEU A 34 4.73 -17.75 15.58
CA LEU A 34 5.12 -18.02 14.19
C LEU A 34 4.93 -19.50 13.83
N ALA A 35 5.25 -20.41 14.75
CA ALA A 35 5.02 -21.84 14.55
C ALA A 35 3.53 -22.17 14.39
N ILE A 36 2.66 -21.58 15.21
CA ILE A 36 1.19 -21.75 15.13
C ILE A 36 0.66 -21.23 13.79
N LEU A 37 1.05 -20.01 13.38
CA LEU A 37 0.62 -19.44 12.12
C LEU A 37 1.06 -20.30 10.93
N ASN A 38 2.34 -20.71 10.91
CA ASN A 38 2.86 -21.56 9.84
C ASN A 38 2.19 -22.94 9.82
N TRP A 39 1.85 -23.48 10.99
CA TRP A 39 1.10 -24.74 11.09
C TRP A 39 -0.33 -24.60 10.55
N GLN A 40 -1.01 -23.49 10.83
CA GLN A 40 -2.33 -23.19 10.28
C GLN A 40 -2.26 -23.04 8.75
N LEU A 41 -1.30 -22.25 8.26
CA LEU A 41 -1.12 -22.00 6.83
C LEU A 41 -0.87 -23.28 6.02
N LYS A 42 -0.08 -24.22 6.57
CA LYS A 42 0.23 -25.50 5.91
C LYS A 42 -0.94 -26.49 5.83
N ARG A 43 -2.02 -26.26 6.57
CA ARG A 43 -3.19 -27.16 6.61
C ARG A 43 -4.35 -26.67 5.74
N TYR A 44 -4.24 -25.48 5.18
CA TYR A 44 -5.24 -24.97 4.26
C TYR A 44 -5.23 -25.78 2.96
N ASN A 45 -6.44 -26.08 2.49
CA ASN A 45 -6.61 -26.62 1.15
C ASN A 45 -6.36 -25.51 0.10
N LYS A 46 -6.33 -25.87 -1.18
CA LYS A 46 -6.07 -24.92 -2.26
C LYS A 46 -7.04 -23.72 -2.25
N HIS A 47 -8.33 -23.97 -2.07
CA HIS A 47 -9.33 -22.89 -2.06
C HIS A 47 -9.10 -21.91 -0.90
N ASP A 48 -8.74 -22.41 0.28
CA ASP A 48 -8.42 -21.56 1.43
C ASP A 48 -7.15 -20.73 1.19
N LEU A 49 -6.15 -21.29 0.49
CA LEU A 49 -4.95 -20.55 0.07
C LEU A 49 -5.29 -19.43 -0.92
N ASP A 50 -6.14 -19.70 -1.91
CA ASP A 50 -6.59 -18.69 -2.88
C ASP A 50 -7.31 -17.52 -2.15
N VAL A 51 -8.21 -17.84 -1.19
CA VAL A 51 -8.89 -16.82 -0.36
C VAL A 51 -7.90 -16.04 0.50
N ILE A 52 -6.86 -16.67 1.01
CA ILE A 52 -5.80 -16.01 1.79
C ILE A 52 -5.01 -15.06 0.89
N GLU A 53 -4.59 -15.50 -0.29
CA GLU A 53 -3.87 -14.66 -1.25
C GLU A 53 -4.69 -13.43 -1.63
N ASP A 54 -5.98 -13.62 -1.95
CA ASP A 54 -6.90 -12.53 -2.25
C ASP A 54 -7.04 -11.52 -1.09
N ARG A 55 -6.99 -11.97 0.16
CA ARG A 55 -7.07 -11.08 1.34
C ARG A 55 -5.78 -10.34 1.65
N ASN A 56 -4.63 -10.84 1.16
CA ASN A 56 -3.32 -10.23 1.40
C ASN A 56 -2.79 -9.46 0.19
N ASN A 57 -3.52 -9.43 -0.92
CA ASN A 57 -3.15 -8.70 -2.13
C ASN A 57 -2.97 -7.19 -1.95
N ILE A 58 -3.27 -6.64 -0.76
CA ILE A 58 -3.11 -5.23 -0.43
C ILE A 58 -1.67 -4.85 -0.06
N MET A 59 -0.79 -5.81 0.23
CA MET A 59 0.59 -5.54 0.66
C MET A 59 1.59 -6.55 0.09
N GLU A 60 2.88 -6.26 0.28
CA GLU A 60 3.97 -7.21 -0.06
C GLU A 60 3.90 -8.49 0.78
N ASN A 61 4.83 -9.42 0.56
CA ASN A 61 4.82 -10.75 1.18
C ASN A 61 4.56 -10.70 2.70
N TYR A 62 3.33 -11.07 3.09
CA TYR A 62 2.87 -11.03 4.48
C TYR A 62 3.70 -11.96 5.38
N GLN A 63 4.32 -13.01 4.84
CA GLN A 63 5.18 -13.92 5.62
C GLN A 63 6.45 -13.21 6.07
N GLU A 64 7.06 -12.38 5.21
CA GLU A 64 8.24 -11.60 5.57
C GLU A 64 7.87 -10.52 6.60
N LEU A 65 6.73 -9.85 6.43
CA LEU A 65 6.24 -8.85 7.38
C LEU A 65 5.97 -9.45 8.76
N ILE A 66 5.31 -10.61 8.82
CA ILE A 66 5.06 -11.30 10.09
C ILE A 66 6.37 -11.81 10.70
N THR A 67 7.29 -12.34 9.89
CA THR A 67 8.61 -12.76 10.37
C THR A 67 9.39 -11.59 10.98
N LYS A 68 9.35 -10.40 10.36
CA LYS A 68 9.94 -9.18 10.94
C LYS A 68 9.23 -8.78 12.23
N ALA A 69 7.90 -8.83 12.26
CA ALA A 69 7.10 -8.46 13.41
C ALA A 69 7.41 -9.34 14.64
N VAL A 70 7.45 -10.67 14.47
CA VAL A 70 7.74 -11.59 15.58
C VAL A 70 9.17 -11.48 16.10
N ASN A 71 10.13 -11.12 15.24
CA ASN A 71 11.53 -10.92 15.62
C ASN A 71 11.80 -9.52 16.20
N CYS A 72 10.83 -8.61 16.12
CA CYS A 72 10.97 -7.27 16.66
C CYS A 72 10.84 -7.28 18.19
N SER A 73 11.54 -6.35 18.84
CA SER A 73 11.46 -6.15 20.29
C SER A 73 10.42 -5.09 20.68
N SER A 74 9.93 -4.30 19.73
CA SER A 74 8.91 -3.28 19.94
C SER A 74 7.49 -3.87 19.91
N PRO A 75 6.49 -3.19 20.52
CA PRO A 75 5.08 -3.54 20.35
C PRO A 75 4.70 -3.57 18.87
N ILE A 76 3.90 -4.57 18.48
CA ILE A 76 3.42 -4.73 17.11
C ILE A 76 1.94 -4.36 17.08
N ASP A 77 1.64 -3.23 16.47
CA ASP A 77 0.30 -2.72 16.24
C ASP A 77 0.15 -2.25 14.79
N PHE A 78 -0.93 -1.55 14.47
CA PHE A 78 -1.11 -0.97 13.14
C PHE A 78 -0.10 0.14 12.84
N ALA A 79 0.38 0.88 13.84
CA ALA A 79 1.41 1.91 13.64
C ALA A 79 2.76 1.28 13.26
N TRP A 80 3.08 0.10 13.81
CA TRP A 80 4.23 -0.68 13.37
C TRP A 80 4.13 -1.00 11.87
N LEU A 81 2.94 -1.41 11.40
CA LEU A 81 2.74 -1.69 9.97
C LEU A 81 2.95 -0.44 9.10
N GLU A 82 2.43 0.71 9.53
CA GLU A 82 2.65 2.01 8.85
C GLU A 82 4.15 2.30 8.66
N GLU A 83 4.98 1.96 9.64
CA GLU A 83 6.43 2.15 9.61
C GLU A 83 7.21 0.98 8.96
N ASN A 84 6.57 -0.09 8.47
CA ASN A 84 7.29 -1.28 7.97
C ASN A 84 6.90 -1.78 6.58
N ILE A 85 5.79 -1.31 5.99
CA ILE A 85 5.42 -1.70 4.62
C ILE A 85 6.12 -0.86 3.56
N LYS A 86 6.53 -1.50 2.48
CA LYS A 86 7.12 -0.83 1.30
C LYS A 86 6.16 -0.73 0.12
N SER A 87 5.17 -1.60 0.06
CA SER A 87 4.23 -1.67 -1.05
C SER A 87 2.79 -1.74 -0.56
N LEU A 88 1.93 -0.94 -1.15
CA LEU A 88 0.50 -0.89 -0.85
C LEU A 88 -0.30 -0.93 -2.16
N TYR A 89 -1.22 -1.88 -2.25
CA TYR A 89 -2.05 -2.10 -3.42
C TYR A 89 -3.53 -1.86 -3.06
N LEU A 90 -4.08 -0.75 -3.53
CA LEU A 90 -5.45 -0.33 -3.27
C LEU A 90 -6.30 -0.37 -4.53
N ASN A 91 -6.10 -1.40 -5.35
CA ASN A 91 -6.79 -1.56 -6.63
C ASN A 91 -8.27 -1.93 -6.43
N SER A 92 -9.14 -1.32 -7.23
CA SER A 92 -10.59 -1.55 -7.22
C SER A 92 -11.19 -1.47 -5.81
N CYS A 93 -10.70 -0.51 -5.01
CA CYS A 93 -11.12 -0.29 -3.62
C CYS A 93 -12.18 0.81 -3.48
N PHE A 94 -12.76 1.27 -4.59
CA PHE A 94 -13.73 2.37 -4.64
C PHE A 94 -13.20 3.68 -4.02
N VAL A 95 -11.88 3.90 -4.06
CA VAL A 95 -11.23 5.10 -3.50
C VAL A 95 -11.65 6.31 -4.33
N LYS A 96 -12.17 7.34 -3.66
CA LYS A 96 -12.54 8.62 -4.30
C LYS A 96 -11.56 9.75 -3.98
N THR A 97 -10.99 9.70 -2.77
CA THR A 97 -10.11 10.74 -2.25
C THR A 97 -8.87 10.09 -1.63
N VAL A 98 -7.73 10.75 -1.84
CA VAL A 98 -6.49 10.44 -1.14
C VAL A 98 -6.24 11.56 -0.14
N ASP A 99 -6.32 11.21 1.14
CA ASP A 99 -6.08 12.12 2.24
C ASP A 99 -4.65 12.00 2.78
N ASP A 100 -4.40 12.72 3.84
CA ASP A 100 -3.07 12.87 4.41
C ASP A 100 -2.64 11.71 5.31
N THR A 101 -3.52 10.72 5.54
CA THR A 101 -3.21 9.52 6.31
C THR A 101 -2.14 8.67 5.63
N LEU A 102 -2.03 8.74 4.29
CA LEU A 102 -0.98 8.05 3.56
C LEU A 102 0.44 8.50 3.94
N ARG A 103 0.59 9.70 4.53
CA ARG A 103 1.90 10.19 5.00
C ARG A 103 2.45 9.41 6.18
N LYS A 104 1.60 8.64 6.88
CA LYS A 104 2.03 7.75 7.96
C LYS A 104 2.91 6.61 7.45
N TYR A 105 2.73 6.20 6.18
CA TYR A 105 3.52 5.14 5.56
C TYR A 105 4.89 5.63 5.10
N ARG A 106 5.76 5.97 6.06
CA ARG A 106 7.02 6.68 5.80
C ARG A 106 7.98 5.91 4.91
N TYR A 107 7.92 4.58 4.90
CA TYR A 107 8.79 3.74 4.08
C TYR A 107 8.11 3.21 2.82
N LEU A 108 6.90 3.66 2.51
CA LEU A 108 6.19 3.26 1.31
C LEU A 108 6.93 3.74 0.07
N GLN A 109 7.25 2.80 -0.82
CA GLN A 109 7.93 3.02 -2.09
C GLN A 109 7.02 2.75 -3.28
N VAL A 110 6.06 1.83 -3.13
CA VAL A 110 5.11 1.45 -4.18
C VAL A 110 3.69 1.68 -3.70
N LEU A 111 2.93 2.46 -4.47
CA LEU A 111 1.51 2.67 -4.27
C LEU A 111 0.78 2.47 -5.60
N THR A 112 -0.17 1.55 -5.62
CA THR A 112 -1.08 1.39 -6.75
C THR A 112 -2.52 1.63 -6.32
N LEU A 113 -3.23 2.37 -7.14
CA LEU A 113 -4.59 2.84 -6.95
C LEU A 113 -5.39 2.58 -8.25
N CYS A 114 -5.10 1.50 -8.97
CA CYS A 114 -5.77 1.19 -10.24
C CYS A 114 -7.27 0.96 -10.08
N GLY A 115 -8.07 1.36 -11.08
CA GLY A 115 -9.49 1.01 -11.12
C GLY A 115 -10.29 1.64 -9.98
N ASN A 116 -9.97 2.87 -9.60
CA ASN A 116 -10.66 3.61 -8.55
C ASN A 116 -11.44 4.81 -9.13
N PHE A 117 -12.00 5.64 -8.27
CA PHE A 117 -12.83 6.78 -8.63
C PHE A 117 -12.16 8.11 -8.24
N ILE A 118 -10.83 8.17 -8.33
CA ILE A 118 -10.07 9.36 -7.95
C ILE A 118 -10.23 10.41 -9.05
N GLU A 119 -10.72 11.59 -8.68
CA GLU A 119 -10.89 12.73 -9.59
C GLU A 119 -9.76 13.75 -9.48
N ASP A 120 -9.18 13.88 -8.29
CA ASP A 120 -8.04 14.75 -7.98
C ASP A 120 -7.19 14.14 -6.88
N ILE A 121 -5.88 14.40 -6.93
CA ILE A 121 -4.91 13.95 -5.94
C ILE A 121 -3.88 15.03 -5.72
N ASN A 122 -3.66 15.39 -4.45
CA ASN A 122 -2.66 16.37 -4.07
C ASN A 122 -1.34 15.66 -3.74
N GLY A 123 -0.27 15.96 -4.48
CA GLY A 123 1.04 15.35 -4.29
C GLY A 123 1.59 15.52 -2.87
N SER A 124 1.16 16.56 -2.14
CA SER A 124 1.57 16.78 -0.74
C SER A 124 1.01 15.75 0.26
N MET A 125 0.04 14.95 -0.17
CA MET A 125 -0.54 13.88 0.64
C MET A 125 0.17 12.53 0.42
N LEU A 126 1.01 12.43 -0.62
CA LEU A 126 1.75 11.22 -0.91
C LEU A 126 2.91 11.01 0.09
N PRO A 127 3.28 9.75 0.37
CA PRO A 127 4.48 9.44 1.14
C PRO A 127 5.73 9.99 0.45
N ARG A 128 6.67 10.53 1.24
CA ARG A 128 7.87 11.20 0.69
C ARG A 128 8.88 10.25 0.05
N ASN A 129 8.89 8.99 0.43
CA ASN A 129 9.78 7.95 -0.09
C ASN A 129 9.18 7.17 -1.26
N LEU A 130 8.02 7.61 -1.77
CA LEU A 130 7.34 6.95 -2.87
C LEU A 130 8.19 7.03 -4.15
N LYS A 131 8.38 5.89 -4.79
CA LYS A 131 9.14 5.72 -6.04
C LYS A 131 8.26 5.33 -7.20
N PHE A 132 7.16 4.62 -6.93
CA PHE A 132 6.24 4.12 -7.93
C PHE A 132 4.82 4.48 -7.53
N LEU A 133 4.14 5.23 -8.38
CA LEU A 133 2.73 5.57 -8.24
C LEU A 133 1.98 5.16 -9.49
N GLU A 134 0.98 4.30 -9.34
CA GLU A 134 0.11 3.88 -10.43
C GLU A 134 -1.33 4.31 -10.15
N LEU A 135 -1.90 5.08 -11.08
CA LEU A 135 -3.24 5.67 -11.04
C LEU A 135 -4.07 5.28 -12.28
N PHE A 136 -3.71 4.21 -12.98
CA PHE A 136 -4.43 3.68 -14.12
C PHE A 136 -5.93 3.50 -13.86
N ASP A 137 -6.78 3.83 -14.84
CA ASP A 137 -8.24 3.64 -14.76
C ASP A 137 -8.86 4.36 -13.56
N ASN A 138 -8.74 5.69 -13.57
CA ASN A 138 -9.34 6.61 -12.61
C ASN A 138 -10.10 7.73 -13.35
N MET A 139 -10.56 8.75 -12.62
CA MET A 139 -11.36 9.86 -13.18
C MET A 139 -10.58 11.18 -13.18
N ILE A 140 -9.24 11.14 -13.13
CA ILE A 140 -8.39 12.33 -13.02
C ILE A 140 -8.47 13.11 -14.33
N SER A 141 -8.85 14.38 -14.24
CA SER A 141 -8.94 15.28 -15.41
C SER A 141 -7.89 16.39 -15.42
N ASN A 142 -7.19 16.58 -14.30
CA ASN A 142 -6.12 17.57 -14.15
C ASN A 142 -5.08 17.07 -13.14
N VAL A 143 -3.79 17.27 -13.42
CA VAL A 143 -2.66 16.86 -12.56
C VAL A 143 -1.99 18.02 -11.81
N SER A 144 -2.49 19.24 -11.92
CA SER A 144 -1.91 20.45 -11.28
C SER A 144 -1.62 20.25 -9.79
N ASN A 145 -2.58 19.69 -9.05
CA ASN A 145 -2.45 19.44 -7.62
C ASN A 145 -1.49 18.29 -7.31
N LEU A 146 -1.42 17.29 -8.18
CA LEU A 146 -0.49 16.18 -8.08
C LEU A 146 0.94 16.71 -8.22
N VAL A 147 1.23 17.41 -9.31
CA VAL A 147 2.59 17.81 -9.67
C VAL A 147 3.19 18.86 -8.76
N ARG A 148 2.37 19.70 -8.13
CA ARG A 148 2.82 20.83 -7.29
C ARG A 148 3.77 20.40 -6.17
N LYS A 149 3.56 19.21 -5.59
CA LYS A 149 4.37 18.65 -4.50
C LYS A 149 4.57 17.14 -4.66
N LEU A 150 4.93 16.71 -5.86
CA LEU A 150 5.30 15.31 -6.12
C LEU A 150 6.52 14.90 -5.25
N PRO A 151 6.55 13.66 -4.71
CA PRO A 151 7.73 13.12 -4.04
C PRO A 151 8.96 13.21 -4.95
N LYS A 152 10.06 13.78 -4.43
CA LYS A 152 11.28 14.04 -5.24
C LYS A 152 11.94 12.77 -5.78
N GLY A 153 11.74 11.63 -5.13
CA GLY A 153 12.29 10.34 -5.54
C GLY A 153 11.33 9.50 -6.38
N LEU A 154 10.24 10.08 -6.88
CA LEU A 154 9.31 9.35 -7.74
C LEU A 154 9.98 9.05 -9.08
N LEU A 155 10.01 7.76 -9.45
CA LEU A 155 10.64 7.24 -10.66
C LEU A 155 9.60 6.85 -11.71
N HIS A 156 8.39 6.48 -11.28
CA HIS A 156 7.30 6.09 -12.16
C HIS A 156 5.98 6.70 -11.73
N LEU A 157 5.24 7.23 -12.71
CA LEU A 157 3.87 7.71 -12.59
C LEU A 157 2.99 7.18 -13.74
N GLY A 158 2.12 6.23 -13.43
CA GLY A 158 1.12 5.72 -14.36
C GLY A 158 -0.18 6.53 -14.29
N LEU A 159 -0.66 7.02 -15.42
CA LEU A 159 -1.87 7.84 -15.55
C LEU A 159 -2.80 7.37 -16.69
N GLY A 160 -2.56 6.18 -17.25
CA GLY A 160 -3.39 5.62 -18.33
C GLY A 160 -4.86 5.52 -17.97
N ARG A 161 -5.74 5.57 -18.98
CA ARG A 161 -7.21 5.52 -18.82
C ARG A 161 -7.76 6.47 -17.75
N ASN A 162 -7.27 7.71 -17.75
CA ASN A 162 -7.85 8.82 -17.00
C ASN A 162 -8.61 9.77 -17.95
N ARG A 163 -9.13 10.89 -17.45
CA ARG A 163 -9.86 11.91 -18.23
C ARG A 163 -8.96 13.09 -18.61
N LEU A 164 -7.67 12.84 -18.79
CA LEU A 164 -6.69 13.86 -19.11
C LEU A 164 -6.80 14.24 -20.59
N THR A 165 -6.52 15.51 -20.88
CA THR A 165 -6.38 16.00 -22.26
C THR A 165 -4.89 16.22 -22.56
N ASP A 166 -4.46 15.91 -23.79
CA ASP A 166 -3.04 15.83 -24.19
C ASP A 166 -2.20 17.07 -23.78
N GLY A 167 -2.78 18.27 -23.79
CA GLY A 167 -2.07 19.52 -23.48
C GLY A 167 -1.75 19.75 -22.00
N MET A 168 -2.46 19.12 -21.06
CA MET A 168 -2.30 19.41 -19.62
C MET A 168 -1.12 18.68 -18.96
N ILE A 169 -0.62 17.61 -19.59
CA ILE A 169 0.43 16.75 -19.02
C ILE A 169 1.80 17.33 -19.33
N TYR A 170 2.08 17.62 -20.62
CA TYR A 170 3.38 18.09 -21.06
C TYR A 170 3.87 19.34 -20.31
N LEU A 171 2.99 20.32 -20.08
CA LEU A 171 3.36 21.57 -19.39
C LEU A 171 3.70 21.37 -17.91
N HIS A 172 3.07 20.42 -17.24
CA HIS A 172 3.25 20.19 -15.81
C HIS A 172 4.46 19.32 -15.49
N PHE A 173 4.84 18.41 -16.39
CA PHE A 173 5.94 17.48 -16.17
C PHE A 173 7.28 17.89 -16.77
N LEU A 174 7.31 18.81 -17.75
CA LEU A 174 8.58 19.42 -18.22
C LEU A 174 9.35 20.16 -17.11
N LEU A 175 8.70 20.46 -15.98
CA LEU A 175 9.30 21.07 -14.80
C LEU A 175 9.85 20.05 -13.78
N TYR A 176 9.59 18.75 -13.97
CA TYR A 176 10.04 17.68 -13.09
C TYR A 176 11.19 16.90 -13.74
N SER A 177 12.13 16.43 -12.91
CA SER A 177 13.43 15.86 -13.30
C SER A 177 13.39 14.84 -14.45
N ASN A 178 14.46 14.80 -15.25
CA ASN A 178 14.66 13.90 -16.41
C ASN A 178 14.58 12.38 -16.10
N GLU A 179 14.45 11.97 -14.84
CA GLU A 179 14.42 10.56 -14.41
C GLU A 179 13.01 10.01 -14.18
N LEU A 180 11.97 10.87 -14.17
CA LEU A 180 10.59 10.44 -13.95
C LEU A 180 9.99 9.86 -15.24
N ILE A 181 9.63 8.58 -15.22
CA ILE A 181 8.90 7.90 -16.29
C ILE A 181 7.40 8.14 -16.08
N ILE A 182 6.71 8.58 -17.14
CA ILE A 182 5.27 8.82 -17.14
C ILE A 182 4.64 7.94 -18.22
N GLU A 183 3.69 7.10 -17.82
CA GLU A 183 3.00 6.20 -18.72
C GLU A 183 1.53 6.61 -18.87
N GLN A 184 1.13 6.83 -20.13
CA GLN A 184 -0.26 6.99 -20.52
C GLN A 184 -0.56 6.05 -21.67
N HIS A 185 -1.36 5.04 -21.37
CA HIS A 185 -1.99 4.21 -22.38
C HIS A 185 -3.46 4.62 -22.49
N SER A 186 -3.91 4.82 -23.73
CA SER A 186 -5.29 5.12 -24.11
C SER A 186 -6.23 3.99 -23.72
#